data_AF-A0A3D5WHF2-F1
#
_entry.id   AF-A0A3D5WHF2-F1
#
_cell.length_a   1.000
_cell.length_b   1.000
_cell.length_c   1.000
_cell.angle_alpha   90.00
_cell.angle_beta   90.00
_cell.angle_gamma   90.00
#
_symmetry.space_group_name_H-M   'P 1'
#
loop_
_entity.id
_entity.type
_entity.pdbx_description
1 polymer ?
#
loop_
_entity_poly.entity_id
_entity_poly.type
_entity_poly.pdbx_seq_one_letter_code
_entity_poly.pdbx_strand_id
1 'polypeptide(L)'
;IMILEGIFPIFGALLATLPDAVLGGCTIMMFGTIVVSGLQMIGKCGYTQRNITIAALSLSVGIGFTQVPELFAIFPEMVQNVFGQNCVAVVFLVSIILNLVLPQNMEATIQEKA
;
A
#
# COMPACT_ATOMS: atom_id res chain seq x y z
N ILE A 1 -28.03 9.16 -0.15
CA ILE A 1 -27.86 9.34 -1.62
C ILE A 1 -27.31 8.05 -2.24
N MET A 2 -26.10 7.60 -1.87
CA MET A 2 -25.52 6.31 -2.33
C MET A 2 -26.47 5.10 -2.19
N ILE A 3 -27.18 4.97 -1.06
CA ILE A 3 -28.18 3.89 -0.85
C ILE A 3 -29.36 3.99 -1.83
N LEU A 4 -29.79 5.20 -2.18
CA LEU A 4 -30.87 5.40 -3.14
C LEU A 4 -30.39 5.04 -4.56
N GLU A 5 -29.22 5.52 -4.97
CA GLU A 5 -28.63 5.20 -6.29
C GLU A 5 -28.36 3.70 -6.46
N GLY A 6 -28.02 2.98 -5.39
CA GLY A 6 -27.86 1.53 -5.42
C GLY A 6 -29.16 0.72 -5.56
N ILE A 7 -30.30 1.29 -5.14
CA ILE A 7 -31.63 0.63 -5.24
C ILE A 7 -32.26 0.87 -6.62
N PHE A 8 -31.97 2.00 -7.27
CA PHE A 8 -32.52 2.32 -8.59
C PHE A 8 -31.64 1.73 -9.72
N PRO A 9 -32.11 0.71 -10.46
CA PRO A 9 -31.30 0.00 -11.47
C PRO A 9 -30.90 0.87 -12.67
N ILE A 10 -31.57 2.01 -12.86
CA ILE A 10 -31.29 2.98 -13.92
C ILE A 10 -29.86 3.51 -13.83
N PHE A 11 -29.36 3.79 -12.62
CA PHE A 11 -27.99 4.27 -12.44
C PHE A 11 -26.96 3.18 -12.74
N GLY A 12 -27.22 1.94 -12.32
CA GLY A 12 -26.36 0.79 -12.65
C GLY A 12 -26.31 0.50 -14.15
N ALA A 13 -27.45 0.58 -14.84
CA ALA A 13 -27.51 0.40 -16.30
C ALA A 13 -26.72 1.49 -17.05
N LEU A 14 -26.80 2.75 -16.61
CA LEU A 14 -26.00 3.84 -17.18
C LEU A 14 -24.50 3.60 -16.99
N LEU A 15 -24.07 3.23 -15.77
CA LEU A 15 -22.66 2.93 -15.52
C LEU A 15 -22.15 1.72 -16.34
N ALA A 16 -23.00 0.72 -16.58
CA ALA A 16 -22.65 -0.44 -17.40
C ALA A 16 -22.46 -0.11 -18.90
N THR A 17 -22.97 1.04 -19.37
CA THR A 17 -22.71 1.51 -20.76
C THR A 17 -21.38 2.23 -20.92
N LEU A 18 -20.67 2.53 -19.82
CA LEU A 18 -19.38 3.21 -19.87
C LEU A 18 -18.31 2.32 -20.53
N PRO A 19 -17.52 2.85 -21.47
CA PRO A 19 -16.40 2.12 -22.05
C PRO A 19 -15.33 1.78 -20.99
N ASP A 20 -14.68 0.63 -21.14
CA ASP A 20 -13.59 0.19 -20.25
C ASP A 20 -12.46 1.21 -20.14
N ALA A 21 -12.21 1.98 -21.21
CA ALA A 21 -11.21 3.04 -21.22
C ALA A 21 -11.47 4.14 -20.16
N VAL A 22 -12.74 4.46 -19.88
CA VAL A 22 -13.11 5.47 -18.87
C VAL A 22 -12.97 4.90 -17.47
N LEU A 23 -13.45 3.67 -17.26
CA LEU A 23 -13.34 2.97 -15.99
C LEU A 23 -11.87 2.77 -15.59
N GLY A 24 -11.03 2.37 -16.54
CA GLY A 24 -9.58 2.28 -16.35
C GLY A 24 -8.96 3.61 -15.96
N GLY A 25 -9.36 4.72 -16.59
CA GLY A 25 -8.90 6.06 -16.21
C GLY A 25 -9.27 6.44 -14.77
N CYS A 26 -10.52 6.17 -14.35
CA CYS A 26 -10.96 6.36 -12.98
C CYS A 26 -10.15 5.50 -11.99
N THR A 27 -9.90 4.24 -12.33
CA THR A 27 -9.11 3.31 -11.51
C THR A 27 -7.66 3.76 -11.36
N ILE A 28 -7.02 4.24 -12.44
CA ILE A 28 -5.66 4.79 -12.39
C ILE A 28 -5.61 6.03 -11.48
N MET A 29 -6.61 6.92 -11.58
CA MET A 29 -6.72 8.09 -10.72
C MET A 29 -6.85 7.71 -9.23
N MET A 30 -7.68 6.71 -8.92
CA MET A 30 -7.87 6.21 -7.56
C MET A 30 -6.59 5.60 -7.01
N PHE A 31 -5.95 4.66 -7.73
CA PHE A 31 -4.70 4.04 -7.28
C PHE A 31 -3.55 5.05 -7.20
N GLY A 32 -3.46 5.99 -8.15
CA GLY A 32 -2.46 7.07 -8.10
C GLY A 32 -2.63 7.94 -6.86
N THR A 33 -3.86 8.31 -6.52
CA THR A 33 -4.15 9.10 -5.31
C THR A 33 -3.80 8.31 -4.05
N ILE A 34 -4.11 7.01 -4.00
CA ILE A 34 -3.75 6.14 -2.87
C ILE A 34 -2.23 6.11 -2.67
N VAL A 35 -1.45 5.97 -3.74
CA VAL A 35 0.03 5.99 -3.68
C VAL A 35 0.54 7.33 -3.16
N VAL A 36 0.03 8.45 -3.68
CA VAL A 36 0.43 9.80 -3.25
C VAL A 36 0.07 10.04 -1.78
N SER A 37 -1.13 9.62 -1.34
CA SER A 37 -1.51 9.70 0.08
C SER A 37 -0.60 8.85 0.97
N GLY A 38 -0.18 7.66 0.50
CA GLY A 38 0.83 6.83 1.16
C GLY A 38 2.15 7.57 1.37
N LEU A 39 2.68 8.18 0.31
CA LEU A 39 3.92 8.96 0.37
C LEU A 39 3.80 10.19 1.29
N GLN A 40 2.65 10.87 1.28
CA GLN A 40 2.39 11.98 2.18
C GLN A 40 2.35 11.53 3.65
N MET A 41 1.78 10.36 3.95
CA MET A 41 1.79 9.81 5.32
C MET A 41 3.22 9.51 5.78
N ILE A 42 4.06 8.93 4.94
CA ILE A 42 5.48 8.71 5.25
C ILE A 42 6.19 10.05 5.48
N GLY A 43 5.94 11.04 4.63
CA GLY A 43 6.52 12.38 4.76
C GLY A 43 6.11 13.10 6.06
N LYS A 44 4.88 12.90 6.55
CA LYS A 44 4.42 13.46 7.84
C LYS A 44 5.17 12.89 9.05
N CYS A 45 5.73 11.69 8.95
CA CYS A 45 6.56 11.10 10.01
C CYS A 45 8.00 11.64 10.02
N GLY A 46 8.40 12.43 9.01
CA GLY A 46 9.75 12.95 8.85
C GLY A 46 10.73 11.95 8.23
N TYR A 47 11.65 12.46 7.42
CA TYR A 47 12.65 11.68 6.69
C TYR A 47 13.95 11.54 7.49
N THR A 48 13.89 10.89 8.65
CA THR A 48 15.09 10.50 9.38
C THR A 48 15.73 9.27 8.73
N GLN A 49 17.03 9.05 8.93
CA GLN A 49 17.71 7.85 8.41
C GLN A 49 17.02 6.56 8.84
N ARG A 50 16.49 6.52 10.07
CA ARG A 50 15.67 5.43 10.59
C ARG A 50 14.39 5.23 9.76
N ASN A 51 13.59 6.29 9.58
CA ASN A 51 12.30 6.20 8.90
C ASN A 51 12.47 5.86 7.40
N ILE A 52 13.48 6.43 6.75
CA ILE A 52 13.84 6.09 5.36
C ILE A 52 14.22 4.62 5.26
N THR A 53 15.03 4.11 6.20
CA THR A 53 15.46 2.71 6.21
C THR A 53 14.26 1.76 6.38
N ILE A 54 13.35 2.06 7.32
CA ILE A 54 12.12 1.28 7.53
C ILE A 54 11.29 1.27 6.24
N ALA A 55 11.02 2.44 5.65
CA ALA A 55 10.20 2.57 4.46
C ALA A 55 10.82 1.87 3.24
N ALA A 56 12.12 2.06 3.01
CA ALA A 56 12.83 1.47 1.88
C ALA A 56 12.84 -0.06 1.99
N LEU A 57 13.24 -0.62 3.12
CA LEU A 57 13.30 -2.07 3.31
C LEU A 57 11.92 -2.71 3.21
N SER A 58 10.90 -2.15 3.87
CA SER A 58 9.57 -2.76 3.84
C SER A 58 8.92 -2.71 2.46
N LEU A 59 9.08 -1.61 1.73
CA LEU A 59 8.61 -1.50 0.34
C LEU A 59 9.38 -2.43 -0.59
N SER A 60 10.71 -2.46 -0.51
CA SER A 60 11.54 -3.35 -1.34
C SER A 60 11.20 -4.81 -1.14
N VAL A 61 10.98 -5.22 0.12
CA VAL A 61 10.59 -6.60 0.45
C VAL A 61 9.21 -6.92 -0.10
N GLY A 62 8.19 -6.08 0.15
CA GLY A 62 6.85 -6.33 -0.35
C GLY A 62 6.75 -6.38 -1.88
N ILE A 63 7.43 -5.46 -2.57
CA ILE A 63 7.51 -5.46 -4.03
C ILE A 63 8.26 -6.71 -4.52
N GLY A 64 9.37 -7.08 -3.87
CA GLY A 64 10.12 -8.29 -4.19
C GLY A 64 9.27 -9.56 -4.13
N PHE A 65 8.42 -9.69 -3.11
CA PHE A 65 7.51 -10.82 -2.97
C PHE A 65 6.41 -10.86 -4.05
N THR A 66 5.98 -9.72 -4.59
CA THR A 66 5.00 -9.71 -5.70
C THR A 66 5.56 -10.31 -6.99
N GLN A 67 6.88 -10.28 -7.19
CA GLN A 67 7.53 -10.84 -8.37
C GLN A 67 7.71 -12.37 -8.29
N VAL A 68 7.75 -12.94 -7.07
CA VAL A 68 8.03 -14.36 -6.84
C VAL A 68 6.99 -14.96 -5.88
N PRO A 69 5.73 -15.17 -6.33
CA PRO A 69 4.66 -15.69 -5.47
C PRO A 69 4.92 -17.14 -5.01
N GLU A 70 5.73 -17.90 -5.76
CA GLU A 70 6.11 -19.29 -5.46
C GLU A 70 6.89 -19.42 -4.14
N LEU A 71 7.46 -18.32 -3.62
CA LEU A 71 8.23 -18.33 -2.37
C LEU A 71 7.37 -18.73 -1.15
N PHE A 72 6.05 -18.53 -1.23
CA PHE A 72 5.12 -18.92 -0.18
C PHE A 72 4.65 -20.38 -0.30
N ALA A 73 4.93 -21.09 -1.40
CA ALA A 73 4.46 -22.46 -1.62
C ALA A 73 4.97 -23.48 -0.59
N ILE A 74 6.07 -23.15 0.09
CA ILE A 74 6.69 -23.98 1.14
C ILE A 74 5.96 -23.82 2.49
N PHE A 75 5.17 -22.77 2.66
CA PHE A 75 4.46 -22.47 3.91
C PHE A 75 3.07 -23.11 3.97
N PRO A 76 2.49 -23.28 5.17
CA PRO A 76 1.13 -23.79 5.34
C PRO A 76 0.10 -22.92 4.60
N GLU A 77 -1.02 -23.54 4.18
CA GLU A 77 -2.09 -22.89 3.40
C GLU A 77 -2.61 -21.59 4.05
N MET A 78 -2.68 -21.55 5.38
CA MET A 78 -3.08 -20.34 6.12
C MET A 78 -2.12 -19.16 5.86
N VAL A 79 -0.81 -19.40 5.83
CA VAL A 79 0.21 -18.36 5.61
C VAL A 79 0.21 -17.94 4.14
N GLN A 80 0.00 -18.87 3.21
CA GLN A 80 -0.13 -18.55 1.78
C GLN A 80 -1.31 -17.62 1.50
N ASN A 81 -2.47 -17.90 2.10
CA ASN A 81 -3.67 -17.09 1.88
C ASN A 81 -3.52 -15.68 2.46
N VAL A 82 -2.81 -15.53 3.57
CA VAL A 82 -2.62 -14.21 4.22
C VAL A 82 -1.50 -13.40 3.57
N PHE A 83 -0.35 -14.01 3.28
CA PHE A 83 0.85 -13.30 2.84
C PHE A 83 1.16 -13.46 1.35
N GLY A 84 0.81 -14.60 0.76
CA GLY A 84 1.01 -14.87 -0.66
C GLY A 84 -0.02 -14.17 -1.56
N GLN A 85 -1.26 -14.02 -1.10
CA GLN A 85 -2.32 -13.31 -1.84
C GLN A 85 -2.39 -11.80 -1.52
N ASN A 86 -1.73 -11.35 -0.44
CA ASN A 86 -1.77 -9.96 0.02
C ASN A 86 -0.36 -9.43 0.35
N CYS A 87 0.34 -8.91 -0.65
CA CYS A 87 1.68 -8.34 -0.46
C CYS A 87 1.73 -7.15 0.51
N VAL A 88 0.63 -6.40 0.63
CA VAL A 88 0.52 -5.27 1.56
C VAL A 88 0.67 -5.73 3.02
N ALA A 89 0.18 -6.92 3.36
CA ALA A 89 0.33 -7.49 4.70
C ALA A 89 1.81 -7.77 5.03
N VAL A 90 2.59 -8.19 4.05
CA VAL A 90 4.04 -8.41 4.20
C VAL A 90 4.76 -7.08 4.45
N VAL A 91 4.48 -6.04 3.64
CA VAL A 91 5.04 -4.69 3.84
C VAL A 91 4.74 -4.18 5.25
N PHE A 92 3.50 -4.36 5.71
CA PHE A 92 3.06 -3.92 7.03
C PHE A 92 3.80 -4.65 8.15
N LEU A 93 3.87 -5.98 8.07
CA LEU A 93 4.53 -6.80 9.08
C LEU A 93 6.03 -6.50 9.16
N VAL A 94 6.70 -6.37 8.01
CA VAL A 94 8.11 -5.98 7.93
C VAL A 94 8.32 -4.58 8.50
N SER A 95 7.46 -3.60 8.16
CA SER A 95 7.52 -2.24 8.72
C SER A 95 7.40 -2.21 10.24
N ILE A 96 6.47 -2.99 10.81
CA ILE A 96 6.30 -3.09 12.27
C ILE A 96 7.53 -3.69 12.93
N ILE A 97 8.04 -4.81 12.39
CA ILE A 97 9.23 -5.48 12.93
C ILE A 97 10.41 -4.51 12.91
N LEU A 98 10.65 -3.85 11.78
CA LEU A 98 11.73 -2.86 11.64
C LEU A 98 11.52 -1.69 12.62
N ASN A 99 10.30 -1.18 12.78
CA ASN A 99 10.03 -0.11 13.73
C ASN A 99 10.30 -0.51 15.19
N LEU A 100 10.10 -1.78 15.56
CA LEU A 100 10.39 -2.27 16.91
C LEU A 100 11.87 -2.58 17.13
N VAL A 101 12.55 -3.12 16.11
CA VAL A 101 13.95 -3.55 16.22
C VAL A 101 14.92 -2.38 16.04
N LEU A 102 14.61 -1.40 15.18
CA LEU A 102 15.51 -0.29 14.91
C LEU A 102 15.55 0.73 16.06
N PRO A 103 16.73 0.98 16.65
CA PRO A 103 16.90 1.93 17.74
C PRO A 103 16.51 3.35 17.36
N GLN A 104 15.88 4.10 18.27
CA GLN A 104 15.49 5.50 18.05
C GLN A 104 16.70 6.46 17.96
N ASN A 105 17.84 6.07 18.51
CA ASN A 105 19.11 6.82 18.47
C ASN A 105 19.79 6.88 17.08
N MET A 106 19.13 6.37 16.04
CA MET A 106 19.53 6.57 14.64
C MET A 106 18.92 7.83 14.02
N GLU A 107 18.14 8.60 14.81
CA GLU A 107 17.68 9.94 14.45
C GLU A 107 18.86 10.92 14.41
N ALA A 108 19.56 10.96 13.27
CA ALA A 108 20.40 12.08 12.93
C ALA A 108 19.53 13.32 12.75
N THR A 109 19.81 14.34 13.56
CA THR A 109 19.34 15.73 13.44
C THR A 109 19.22 16.17 11.99
N ILE A 110 17.99 16.28 11.47
CA ILE A 110 17.71 17.21 10.37
C ILE A 110 17.04 18.42 11.01
N GLN A 111 17.87 19.28 11.58
CA GLN A 111 17.60 20.71 11.50
C GLN A 111 18.06 21.16 10.12
N GLU A 112 17.15 21.65 9.29
CA GLU A 112 17.38 22.96 8.69
C GLU A 112 16.03 23.59 8.33
N LYS A 113 15.91 24.86 8.72
CA LYS A 113 14.81 25.78 8.47
C LYS A 113 14.46 25.83 6.98
N ALA A 114 13.17 25.88 6.69
CA ALA A 114 12.63 26.67 5.58
C ALA A 114 11.41 27.42 6.11
#